data_AF-A0A378UEN4-F1
#
_entry.id   AF-A0A378UEN4-F1
#
_cell.length_a   1.000
_cell.length_b   1.000
_cell.length_c   1.000
_cell.angle_alpha   90.00
_cell.angle_beta   90.00
_cell.angle_gamma   90.00
#
_symmetry.space_group_name_H-M   'P 1'
#
loop_
_entity.id
_entity.type
_entity.pdbx_description
1 polymer ?
#
loop_
_entity_poly.entity_id
_entity_poly.type
_entity_poly.pdbx_seq_one_letter_code
_entity_poly.pdbx_strand_id
1 'polypeptide(L)'
;MRYYTHAAKEGFPNGLGEPLTLRDYRLFFTWSQKVKRVNESEFLKVRDVRRNLLAALNTADIHSHVVGIEEFLSVMREVLNHDTERMDSWHVPYDPESSLASQMVDRTTAWEVKTGHIRVKGVNHKQQPFSSRMVSMNLDKNPAIHYLWQNGNIVTDLLNPSKGIHCPFVFTMLLITEEQMKSQGEANSKFLALDSRVNTSYAKYIPATRRQHAEWQEARDALLSNEEAITSYFYGITFFCADDDDVMAQETERTKNAFEQQGLKVVRADFMQIRNILAAIPFTATNDKLWKDFKRTGAVQRGYSFNAANLMPIIADNKLSPSGILLPSYRNQIAFLDVYDKNLPNTNFNWFYGCNIGRW
;
A
#
# COMPACT_ATOMS: atom_id res chain seq x y z
N MET A 1 25.60 16.68 6.06
CA MET A 1 25.02 15.31 6.22
C MET A 1 24.53 15.02 7.64
N ARG A 2 25.36 15.13 8.70
CA ARG A 2 24.97 14.74 10.07
C ARG A 2 23.65 15.35 10.58
N TYR A 3 23.36 16.62 10.26
CA TYR A 3 22.10 17.28 10.65
C TYR A 3 20.86 16.59 10.09
N TYR A 4 20.83 16.30 8.78
CA TYR A 4 19.68 15.64 8.16
C TYR A 4 19.56 14.17 8.54
N THR A 5 20.68 13.46 8.75
CA THR A 5 20.64 12.09 9.27
C THR A 5 20.08 12.04 10.68
N HIS A 6 20.40 13.03 11.52
CA HIS A 6 19.78 13.18 12.85
C HIS A 6 18.29 13.50 12.73
N ALA A 7 17.90 14.45 11.86
CA ALA A 7 16.49 14.79 11.64
C ALA A 7 15.66 13.63 11.07
N ALA A 8 16.27 12.72 10.31
CA ALA A 8 15.61 11.52 9.84
C ALA A 8 15.34 10.50 10.97
N LYS A 9 16.15 10.48 12.03
CA LYS A 9 16.00 9.59 13.19
C LYS A 9 15.14 10.18 14.29
N GLU A 10 15.48 11.38 14.75
CA GLU A 10 14.91 12.03 15.93
C GLU A 10 13.94 13.16 15.58
N GLY A 11 13.81 13.50 14.29
CA GLY A 11 13.04 14.65 13.84
C GLY A 11 13.81 15.97 13.88
N PHE A 12 13.23 16.98 13.24
CA PHE A 12 13.72 18.35 13.28
C PHE A 12 13.36 19.00 14.62
N PRO A 13 14.30 19.75 15.23
CA PRO A 13 14.01 20.49 16.44
C PRO A 13 13.00 21.61 16.13
N ASN A 14 11.81 21.52 16.71
CA ASN A 14 10.71 22.48 16.45
C ASN A 14 10.14 23.12 17.73
N GLY A 15 10.66 22.76 18.91
CA GLY A 15 10.20 23.29 20.21
C GLY A 15 8.77 22.91 20.62
N LEU A 16 7.99 22.32 19.71
CA LEU A 16 6.60 21.90 19.88
C LEU A 16 6.47 20.38 20.09
N GLY A 17 7.55 19.63 19.88
CA GLY A 17 7.54 18.17 19.99
C GLY A 17 6.85 17.48 18.81
N GLU A 18 6.66 18.20 17.70
CA GLU A 18 6.01 17.64 16.51
C GLU A 18 6.94 16.63 15.81
N PRO A 19 6.43 15.52 15.28
CA PRO A 19 7.23 14.46 14.66
C PRO A 19 7.64 14.79 13.21
N LEU A 20 8.28 15.96 13.04
CA LEU A 20 8.80 16.43 11.75
C LEU A 20 10.05 15.63 11.38
N THR A 21 9.88 14.53 10.68
CA THR A 21 10.98 13.62 10.30
C THR A 21 11.24 13.68 8.79
N LEU A 22 12.35 13.13 8.32
CA LEU A 22 12.57 12.92 6.88
C LEU A 22 12.19 11.50 6.49
N ARG A 23 11.49 11.34 5.38
CA ARG A 23 10.93 10.06 4.92
C ARG A 23 11.24 9.81 3.47
N ASP A 24 11.40 8.53 3.13
CA ASP A 24 11.53 8.09 1.76
C ASP A 24 10.41 7.12 1.35
N TYR A 25 9.29 7.68 0.91
CA TYR A 25 8.18 6.92 0.37
C TYR A 25 8.54 6.39 -1.02
N ARG A 26 8.22 5.12 -1.24
CA ARG A 26 8.36 4.43 -2.51
C ARG A 26 7.08 3.66 -2.78
N LEU A 27 6.60 3.77 -4.00
CA LEU A 27 5.41 3.04 -4.47
C LEU A 27 5.84 1.99 -5.48
N PHE A 28 5.44 0.75 -5.25
CA PHE A 28 5.74 -0.37 -6.12
C PHE A 28 4.45 -0.96 -6.67
N PHE A 29 4.37 -1.08 -7.99
CA PHE A 29 3.29 -1.80 -8.66
C PHE A 29 3.78 -3.19 -9.06
N THR A 30 3.03 -4.21 -8.62
CA THR A 30 3.33 -5.59 -8.94
C THR A 30 2.14 -6.22 -9.64
N TRP A 31 2.38 -6.84 -10.79
CA TRP A 31 1.36 -7.52 -11.56
C TRP A 31 1.71 -9.00 -11.72
N SER A 32 0.73 -9.86 -11.47
CA SER A 32 0.84 -11.30 -11.66
C SER A 32 -0.43 -11.84 -12.29
N GLN A 33 -0.26 -12.73 -13.26
CA GLN A 33 -1.37 -13.44 -13.90
C GLN A 33 -1.15 -14.95 -13.78
N LYS A 34 -2.24 -15.69 -13.63
CA LYS A 34 -2.19 -17.15 -13.62
C LYS A 34 -2.01 -17.66 -15.04
N VAL A 35 -1.03 -18.54 -15.21
CA VAL A 35 -0.76 -19.21 -16.49
C VAL A 35 -0.76 -20.72 -16.27
N LYS A 36 -1.37 -21.47 -17.20
CA LYS A 36 -1.34 -22.95 -17.16
C LYS A 36 0.04 -23.48 -17.57
N ARG A 37 0.71 -22.80 -18.49
CA ARG A 37 2.07 -23.08 -18.97
C ARG A 37 2.78 -21.76 -19.25
N VAL A 38 4.05 -21.69 -18.90
CA VAL A 38 4.90 -20.52 -19.14
C VAL A 38 5.44 -20.63 -20.57
N ASN A 39 4.89 -19.81 -21.46
CA ASN A 39 5.26 -19.75 -22.87
C ASN A 39 5.61 -18.31 -23.27
N GLU A 40 6.31 -18.13 -24.38
CA GLU A 40 6.72 -16.82 -24.90
C GLU A 40 5.53 -15.86 -25.12
N SER A 41 4.39 -16.39 -25.58
CA SER A 41 3.16 -15.61 -25.75
C SER A 41 2.65 -15.01 -24.43
N GLU A 42 2.79 -15.71 -23.31
CA GLU A 42 2.40 -15.20 -21.99
C GLU A 42 3.38 -14.13 -21.49
N PHE A 43 4.68 -14.28 -21.78
CA PHE A 43 5.66 -13.24 -21.51
C PHE A 43 5.36 -11.96 -22.30
N LEU A 44 4.98 -12.07 -23.58
CA LEU A 44 4.58 -10.93 -24.39
C LEU A 44 3.38 -10.21 -23.76
N LYS A 45 2.34 -10.93 -23.32
CA LYS A 45 1.18 -10.34 -22.63
C LYS A 45 1.58 -9.57 -21.38
N VAL A 46 2.43 -10.15 -20.52
CA VAL A 46 2.90 -9.46 -19.29
C VAL A 46 3.71 -8.20 -19.63
N ARG A 47 4.54 -8.26 -20.68
CA ARG A 47 5.29 -7.09 -21.16
C ARG A 47 4.38 -6.00 -21.70
N ASP A 48 3.32 -6.36 -22.42
CA ASP A 48 2.32 -5.44 -22.94
C ASP A 48 1.52 -4.79 -21.81
N VAL A 49 1.09 -5.56 -20.80
CA VAL A 49 0.43 -5.02 -19.60
C VAL A 49 1.33 -4.01 -18.89
N ARG A 50 2.61 -4.34 -18.70
CA ARG A 50 3.58 -3.41 -18.10
C ARG A 50 3.73 -2.13 -18.93
N ARG A 51 3.86 -2.24 -20.25
CA ARG A 51 3.98 -1.07 -21.15
C ARG A 51 2.74 -0.19 -21.06
N ASN A 52 1.55 -0.79 -21.05
CA ASN A 52 0.29 -0.06 -20.94
C ASN A 52 0.15 0.64 -19.58
N LEU A 53 0.54 -0.04 -18.49
CA LEU A 53 0.55 0.56 -17.16
C LEU A 53 1.50 1.76 -17.09
N LEU A 54 2.74 1.64 -17.59
CA LEU A 54 3.69 2.74 -17.61
C LEU A 54 3.20 3.91 -18.47
N ALA A 55 2.59 3.62 -19.64
CA ALA A 55 2.00 4.65 -20.48
C ALA A 55 0.85 5.39 -19.78
N ALA A 56 -0.02 4.67 -19.07
CA ALA A 56 -1.12 5.26 -18.31
C ALA A 56 -0.61 6.13 -17.15
N LEU A 57 0.38 5.65 -16.39
CA LEU A 57 1.01 6.41 -15.31
C LEU A 57 1.68 7.69 -15.83
N ASN A 58 2.45 7.59 -16.92
CA ASN A 58 3.08 8.78 -17.53
C ASN A 58 2.04 9.78 -18.08
N THR A 59 0.90 9.29 -18.58
CA THR A 59 -0.21 10.17 -19.03
C THR A 59 -0.84 10.90 -17.84
N ALA A 60 -0.86 10.28 -16.66
CA ALA A 60 -1.28 10.89 -15.41
C ALA A 60 -0.18 11.71 -14.71
N ASP A 61 0.94 11.98 -15.40
CA ASP A 61 2.12 12.68 -14.85
C ASP A 61 2.76 12.00 -13.62
N ILE A 62 2.54 10.68 -13.49
CA ILE A 62 3.16 9.84 -12.45
C ILE A 62 4.42 9.21 -13.06
N HIS A 63 5.57 9.81 -12.76
CA HIS A 63 6.85 9.28 -13.21
C HIS A 63 7.10 7.88 -12.65
N SER A 64 7.35 6.92 -13.52
CA SER A 64 7.55 5.52 -13.16
C SER A 64 8.66 4.87 -13.98
N HIS A 65 9.37 3.94 -13.36
CA HIS A 65 10.44 3.18 -14.01
C HIS A 65 10.35 1.70 -13.67
N VAL A 66 11.07 0.86 -14.41
CA VAL A 66 11.09 -0.59 -14.19
C VAL A 66 12.15 -0.93 -13.14
N VAL A 67 11.70 -1.58 -12.06
CA VAL A 67 12.57 -2.05 -10.98
C VAL A 67 13.39 -3.25 -11.42
N GLY A 68 14.71 -3.20 -11.19
CA GLY A 68 15.64 -4.29 -11.45
C GLY A 68 15.66 -5.36 -10.34
N ILE A 69 16.33 -6.49 -10.59
CA ILE A 69 16.41 -7.60 -9.62
C ILE A 69 17.10 -7.17 -8.32
N GLU A 70 18.19 -6.41 -8.41
CA GLU A 70 18.94 -5.96 -7.23
C GLU A 70 18.16 -4.97 -6.38
N GLU A 71 17.47 -4.02 -7.01
CA GLU A 71 16.60 -3.07 -6.31
C GLU A 71 15.43 -3.80 -5.64
N PHE A 72 14.82 -4.77 -6.33
CA PHE A 72 13.79 -5.62 -5.76
C PHE A 72 14.28 -6.38 -4.52
N LEU A 73 15.48 -6.99 -4.58
CA LEU A 73 16.07 -7.67 -3.43
C LEU A 73 16.38 -6.72 -2.27
N SER A 74 16.86 -5.51 -2.57
CA SER A 74 17.11 -4.46 -1.57
C SER A 74 15.84 -4.08 -0.81
N VAL A 75 14.75 -3.80 -1.55
CA VAL A 75 13.43 -3.47 -0.96
C VAL A 75 12.91 -4.63 -0.11
N MET A 76 13.02 -5.87 -0.60
CA MET A 76 12.55 -7.02 0.16
C MET A 76 13.35 -7.28 1.42
N ARG A 77 14.67 -7.07 1.37
CA ARG A 77 15.51 -7.17 2.56
C ARG A 77 15.17 -6.10 3.59
N GLU A 78 14.84 -4.89 3.15
CA GLU A 78 14.44 -3.79 4.02
C GLU A 78 13.13 -4.07 4.77
N VAL A 79 12.16 -4.70 4.10
CA VAL A 79 10.87 -5.07 4.70
C VAL A 79 10.99 -6.28 5.63
N LEU A 80 11.74 -7.32 5.23
CA LEU A 80 11.76 -8.60 5.94
C LEU A 80 12.80 -8.67 7.07
N ASN A 81 13.86 -7.87 6.99
CA ASN A 81 14.95 -7.82 7.97
C ASN A 81 15.04 -6.43 8.60
N HIS A 82 13.89 -5.86 8.95
CA HIS A 82 13.80 -4.46 9.35
C HIS A 82 14.58 -4.18 10.65
N ASP A 83 15.62 -3.35 10.53
CA ASP A 83 16.41 -2.81 11.63
C ASP A 83 16.07 -1.32 11.76
N THR A 84 15.48 -0.94 12.90
CA THR A 84 15.00 0.43 13.15
C THR A 84 16.13 1.47 13.16
N GLU A 85 17.38 1.06 13.38
CA GLU A 85 18.52 1.99 13.43
C GLU A 85 19.21 2.16 12.07
N ARG A 86 18.91 1.28 11.12
CA ARG A 86 19.54 1.26 9.81
C ARG A 86 18.87 2.27 8.88
N MET A 87 19.67 3.22 8.41
CA MET A 87 19.26 4.24 7.42
C MET A 87 19.84 3.98 6.04
N ASP A 88 20.79 3.04 5.93
CA ASP A 88 21.46 2.72 4.68
C ASP A 88 20.67 1.68 3.88
N SER A 89 20.70 1.80 2.56
CA SER A 89 20.05 0.85 1.65
C SER A 89 20.62 -0.57 1.81
N TRP A 90 19.79 -1.55 1.48
CA TRP A 90 20.18 -2.96 1.49
C TRP A 90 20.78 -3.37 0.15
N HIS A 91 21.99 -2.88 -0.17
CA HIS A 91 22.65 -3.32 -1.39
C HIS A 91 23.28 -4.70 -1.21
N VAL A 92 22.76 -5.70 -1.94
CA VAL A 92 23.31 -7.04 -2.01
C VAL A 92 23.40 -7.44 -3.48
N PRO A 93 24.57 -7.91 -3.96
CA PRO A 93 24.70 -8.39 -5.33
C PRO A 93 23.78 -9.59 -5.54
N TYR A 94 23.06 -9.59 -6.66
CA TYR A 94 22.21 -10.72 -7.03
C TYR A 94 23.07 -11.93 -7.40
N ASP A 95 22.78 -13.08 -6.78
CA ASP A 95 23.36 -14.37 -7.17
C ASP A 95 22.42 -15.09 -8.16
N PRO A 96 22.81 -15.27 -9.43
CA PRO A 96 21.99 -15.95 -10.44
C PRO A 96 21.73 -17.44 -10.16
N GLU A 97 22.63 -18.11 -9.43
CA GLU A 97 22.54 -19.55 -9.16
C GLU A 97 21.55 -19.86 -8.03
N SER A 98 21.26 -18.86 -7.19
CA SER A 98 20.36 -18.98 -6.05
C SER A 98 18.96 -18.46 -6.38
N SER A 99 17.94 -19.07 -5.77
CA SER A 99 16.56 -18.55 -5.89
C SER A 99 16.44 -17.15 -5.29
N LEU A 100 15.54 -16.31 -5.82
CA LEU A 100 15.27 -14.99 -5.24
C LEU A 100 14.77 -15.09 -3.79
N ALA A 101 13.89 -16.05 -3.51
CA ALA A 101 13.30 -16.23 -2.18
C ALA A 101 14.35 -16.51 -1.10
N SER A 102 15.36 -17.33 -1.39
CA SER A 102 16.46 -17.61 -0.45
C SER A 102 17.39 -16.41 -0.23
N GLN A 103 17.35 -15.41 -1.11
CA GLN A 103 18.19 -14.21 -1.04
C GLN A 103 17.49 -13.02 -0.36
N MET A 104 16.18 -13.09 -0.12
CA MET A 104 15.39 -11.98 0.47
C MET A 104 15.55 -11.84 1.99
N VAL A 105 15.78 -12.95 2.70
CA VAL A 105 15.93 -12.97 4.16
C VAL A 105 17.39 -13.15 4.51
N ASP A 106 17.91 -12.33 5.43
CA ASP A 106 19.26 -12.50 5.93
C ASP A 106 19.34 -13.75 6.81
N ARG A 107 20.43 -14.51 6.72
CA ARG A 107 20.62 -15.77 7.47
C ARG A 107 20.65 -15.56 8.98
N THR A 108 20.98 -14.34 9.42
CA THR A 108 20.99 -13.95 10.84
C THR A 108 19.60 -13.57 11.35
N THR A 109 18.64 -13.35 10.46
CA THR A 109 17.31 -12.85 10.83
C THR A 109 16.41 -13.98 11.30
N ALA A 110 15.82 -13.81 12.49
CA ALA A 110 14.87 -14.72 13.10
C ALA A 110 13.54 -13.99 13.34
N TRP A 111 12.43 -14.65 13.00
CA TRP A 111 11.08 -14.17 13.26
C TRP A 111 10.44 -14.94 14.42
N GLU A 112 10.10 -14.24 15.48
CA GLU A 112 9.32 -14.76 16.60
C GLU A 112 7.88 -14.25 16.49
N VAL A 113 6.96 -15.13 16.08
CA VAL A 113 5.53 -14.78 15.99
C VAL A 113 4.92 -14.72 17.39
N LYS A 114 4.42 -13.56 17.77
CA LYS A 114 3.66 -13.33 19.01
C LYS A 114 2.19 -13.06 18.66
N THR A 115 1.36 -12.99 19.69
CA THR A 115 -0.09 -12.83 19.59
C THR A 115 -0.51 -11.61 18.76
N GLY A 116 0.16 -10.47 18.97
CA GLY A 116 -0.18 -9.18 18.34
C GLY A 116 0.90 -8.58 17.42
N HIS A 117 2.09 -9.17 17.36
CA HIS A 117 3.20 -8.67 16.53
C HIS A 117 4.15 -9.81 16.13
N ILE A 118 4.98 -9.57 15.11
CA ILE A 118 6.13 -10.41 14.81
C ILE A 118 7.36 -9.68 15.32
N ARG A 119 8.14 -10.33 16.19
CA ARG A 119 9.43 -9.78 16.63
C ARG A 119 10.51 -10.26 15.66
N VAL A 120 11.25 -9.32 15.08
CA VAL A 120 12.35 -9.58 14.16
C VAL A 120 13.65 -9.34 14.90
N LYS A 121 14.49 -10.36 14.98
CA LYS A 121 15.82 -10.29 15.61
C LYS A 121 16.89 -10.61 14.58
N GLY A 122 18.07 -10.03 14.72
CA GLY A 122 19.20 -10.40 13.88
C GLY A 122 20.48 -9.71 14.30
N VAL A 123 21.47 -9.77 13.42
CA VAL A 123 22.74 -9.06 13.57
C VAL A 123 22.84 -8.05 12.44
N ASN A 124 23.03 -6.78 12.78
CA ASN A 124 23.11 -5.70 11.80
C ASN A 124 24.48 -5.67 11.09
N HIS A 125 24.61 -4.79 10.10
CA HIS A 125 25.86 -4.59 9.34
C HIS A 125 27.07 -4.18 10.20
N LYS A 126 26.85 -3.64 11.41
CA LYS A 126 27.89 -3.29 12.40
C LYS A 126 28.19 -4.42 13.38
N GLN A 127 27.71 -5.64 13.10
CA GLN A 127 27.85 -6.80 13.98
C GLN A 127 27.21 -6.63 15.37
N GLN A 128 26.19 -5.77 15.47
CA GLN A 128 25.45 -5.54 16.70
C GLN A 128 24.09 -6.25 16.63
N PRO A 129 23.62 -6.85 17.74
CA PRO A 129 22.29 -7.43 17.79
C PRO A 129 21.23 -6.33 17.68
N PHE A 130 20.19 -6.57 16.89
CA PHE A 130 19.01 -5.70 16.83
C PHE A 130 17.74 -6.50 17.11
N SER A 131 16.71 -5.81 17.60
CA SER A 131 15.35 -6.35 17.76
C SER A 131 14.33 -5.28 17.40
N SER A 132 13.38 -5.63 16.53
CA SER A 132 12.29 -4.77 16.10
C SER A 132 10.96 -5.53 16.10
N ARG A 133 9.85 -4.81 15.97
CA ARG A 133 8.51 -5.37 15.91
C ARG A 133 7.81 -4.95 14.63
N MET A 134 7.18 -5.92 13.97
CA MET A 134 6.25 -5.72 12.88
C MET A 134 4.83 -5.88 13.42
N VAL A 135 4.01 -4.83 13.26
CA VAL A 135 2.61 -4.85 13.66
C VAL A 135 1.77 -4.62 12.41
N SER A 136 0.87 -5.55 12.14
CA SER A 136 0.01 -5.48 10.96
C SER A 136 -1.42 -5.11 11.35
N MET A 137 -2.04 -4.28 10.53
CA MET A 137 -3.44 -3.88 10.60
C MET A 137 -4.08 -4.05 9.23
N ASN A 138 -5.39 -4.25 9.19
CA ASN A 138 -6.15 -4.30 7.95
C ASN A 138 -7.50 -3.60 8.07
N LEU A 139 -8.08 -3.26 6.93
CA LEU A 139 -9.40 -2.66 6.84
C LEU A 139 -10.46 -3.61 7.42
N ASP A 140 -11.31 -3.09 8.31
CA ASP A 140 -12.41 -3.82 8.95
C ASP A 140 -13.61 -3.93 8.00
N LYS A 141 -13.98 -2.80 7.40
CA LYS A 141 -15.14 -2.67 6.53
C LYS A 141 -14.89 -1.65 5.44
N ASN A 142 -15.64 -1.78 4.34
CA ASN A 142 -15.64 -0.75 3.31
C ASN A 142 -16.07 0.61 3.84
N PRO A 143 -15.34 1.69 3.50
CA PRO A 143 -15.81 3.04 3.76
C PRO A 143 -17.04 3.33 2.92
N ALA A 144 -17.90 4.23 3.41
CA ALA A 144 -19.06 4.69 2.66
C ALA A 144 -18.63 5.57 1.47
N ILE A 145 -17.72 6.51 1.74
CA ILE A 145 -17.12 7.40 0.74
C ILE A 145 -15.66 7.59 1.14
N HIS A 146 -14.76 7.48 0.16
CA HIS A 146 -13.35 7.80 0.34
C HIS A 146 -12.78 8.25 -1.01
N TYR A 147 -11.97 9.29 -0.99
CA TYR A 147 -11.35 9.86 -2.18
C TYR A 147 -9.84 9.68 -2.16
N LEU A 148 -9.24 9.48 -3.33
CA LEU A 148 -7.80 9.24 -3.48
C LEU A 148 -6.93 10.25 -2.74
N TRP A 149 -7.32 11.53 -2.78
CA TRP A 149 -6.60 12.64 -2.18
C TRP A 149 -6.52 12.61 -0.66
N GLN A 150 -7.46 11.94 0.01
CA GLN A 150 -7.49 11.82 1.47
C GLN A 150 -6.36 10.93 1.99
N ASN A 151 -5.87 10.00 1.16
CA ASN A 151 -4.80 9.10 1.55
C ASN A 151 -3.50 9.84 1.91
N GLY A 152 -3.26 11.02 1.30
CA GLY A 152 -2.22 11.99 1.67
C GLY A 152 -2.15 12.27 3.17
N ASN A 153 -3.32 12.48 3.77
CA ASN A 153 -3.49 12.91 5.15
C ASN A 153 -3.38 11.74 6.14
N ILE A 154 -3.41 10.49 5.67
CA ILE A 154 -3.16 9.31 6.53
C ILE A 154 -1.69 9.27 6.94
N VAL A 155 -0.80 9.61 6.01
CA VAL A 155 0.64 9.57 6.25
C VAL A 155 1.10 10.78 7.06
N THR A 156 0.70 11.98 6.64
CA THR A 156 0.96 13.21 7.38
C THR A 156 -0.16 14.21 7.07
N ASP A 157 -0.91 14.62 8.09
CA ASP A 157 -1.90 15.70 7.97
C ASP A 157 -1.18 17.04 7.87
N LEU A 158 -1.43 17.76 6.77
CA LEU A 158 -0.84 19.07 6.49
C LEU A 158 -1.24 20.14 7.50
N LEU A 159 -2.42 20.01 8.11
CA LEU A 159 -2.93 20.98 9.08
C LEU A 159 -2.48 20.67 10.51
N ASN A 160 -2.26 19.38 10.82
CA ASN A 160 -1.87 18.92 12.15
C ASN A 160 -0.72 17.91 12.03
N PRO A 161 0.55 18.36 12.05
CA PRO A 161 1.70 17.47 11.88
C PRO A 161 1.81 16.33 12.89
N SER A 162 1.17 16.45 14.07
CA SER A 162 1.11 15.39 15.08
C SER A 162 0.19 14.23 14.68
N LYS A 163 -0.63 14.42 13.64
CA LYS A 163 -1.53 13.40 13.09
C LYS A 163 -0.89 12.78 11.84
N GLY A 164 -0.65 11.49 11.92
CA GLY A 164 -0.03 10.73 10.85
C GLY A 164 0.64 9.48 11.40
N ILE A 165 1.39 8.82 10.52
CA ILE A 165 2.14 7.61 10.88
C ILE A 165 3.61 8.01 11.04
N HIS A 166 4.14 7.83 12.25
CA HIS A 166 5.50 8.24 12.61
C HIS A 166 6.51 7.09 12.59
N CYS A 167 6.06 5.86 12.47
CA CYS A 167 6.93 4.71 12.30
C CYS A 167 7.22 4.47 10.80
N PRO A 168 8.33 3.78 10.46
CA PRO A 168 8.45 3.16 9.14
C PRO A 168 7.27 2.22 8.90
N PHE A 169 6.73 2.19 7.68
CA PHE A 169 5.57 1.38 7.35
C PHE A 169 5.57 0.89 5.91
N VAL A 170 4.77 -0.14 5.66
CA VAL A 170 4.43 -0.67 4.34
C VAL A 170 2.92 -0.67 4.22
N PHE A 171 2.39 0.13 3.29
CA PHE A 171 1.02 0.00 2.82
C PHE A 171 0.93 -1.12 1.81
N THR A 172 -0.09 -1.95 1.93
CA THR A 172 -0.31 -3.09 1.04
C THR A 172 -1.75 -3.07 0.57
N MET A 173 -1.92 -2.91 -0.74
CA MET A 173 -3.20 -3.07 -1.40
C MET A 173 -3.10 -4.15 -2.47
N LEU A 174 -3.90 -5.19 -2.34
CA LEU A 174 -4.02 -6.25 -3.33
C LEU A 174 -5.34 -6.08 -4.06
N LEU A 175 -5.30 -6.11 -5.39
CA LEU A 175 -6.46 -5.96 -6.25
C LEU A 175 -6.64 -7.21 -7.10
N ILE A 176 -7.82 -7.83 -7.03
CA ILE A 176 -8.21 -8.92 -7.92
C ILE A 176 -9.56 -8.57 -8.52
N THR A 177 -9.53 -8.12 -9.77
CA THR A 177 -10.74 -7.86 -10.55
C THR A 177 -11.41 -9.17 -10.93
N GLU A 178 -12.72 -9.23 -10.71
CA GLU A 178 -13.53 -10.39 -11.03
C GLU A 178 -13.84 -10.45 -12.53
N GLU A 179 -14.19 -11.64 -13.01
CA GLU A 179 -14.58 -11.82 -14.40
C GLU A 179 -15.95 -11.18 -14.66
N GLN A 180 -16.01 -10.25 -15.61
CA GLN A 180 -17.18 -9.40 -15.86
C GLN A 180 -18.46 -10.20 -16.08
N MET A 181 -18.43 -11.25 -16.90
CA MET A 181 -19.61 -12.09 -17.18
C MET A 181 -20.16 -12.76 -15.91
N LYS A 182 -19.27 -13.17 -15.00
CA LYS A 182 -19.66 -13.79 -13.74
C LYS A 182 -20.30 -12.77 -12.80
N SER A 183 -19.72 -11.57 -12.71
CA SER A 183 -20.25 -10.48 -11.89
C SER A 183 -21.61 -9.99 -12.43
N GLN A 184 -21.78 -9.87 -13.75
CA GLN A 184 -23.06 -9.55 -14.39
C GLN A 184 -24.12 -10.61 -14.10
N GLY A 185 -23.78 -11.90 -14.22
CA GLY A 185 -24.69 -13.00 -13.91
C GLY A 185 -25.14 -13.03 -12.45
N GLU A 186 -24.22 -12.77 -11.51
CA GLU A 186 -24.53 -12.63 -10.09
C GLU A 186 -25.47 -11.45 -9.82
N ALA A 187 -25.14 -10.28 -10.37
CA ALA A 187 -25.94 -9.06 -10.20
C ALA A 187 -27.36 -9.26 -10.74
N ASN A 188 -27.51 -9.84 -11.94
CA ASN A 188 -28.82 -10.13 -12.52
C ASN A 188 -29.64 -11.12 -11.67
N SER A 189 -28.99 -12.19 -11.19
CA SER A 189 -29.65 -13.19 -10.34
C SER A 189 -30.16 -12.58 -9.03
N LYS A 190 -29.35 -11.74 -8.38
CA LYS A 190 -29.72 -11.04 -7.15
C LYS A 190 -30.80 -10.00 -7.37
N PHE A 191 -30.71 -9.24 -8.47
CA PHE A 191 -31.75 -8.30 -8.89
C PHE A 191 -33.10 -9.02 -9.05
N LEU A 192 -33.18 -10.09 -9.84
CA LEU A 192 -34.42 -10.84 -10.07
C LEU A 192 -35.00 -11.44 -8.78
N ALA A 193 -34.12 -11.96 -7.91
CA ALA A 193 -34.53 -12.49 -6.62
C ALA A 193 -35.11 -11.42 -5.69
N LEU A 194 -34.58 -10.20 -5.72
CA LEU A 194 -35.12 -9.08 -4.95
C LEU A 194 -36.36 -8.47 -5.60
N ASP A 195 -36.40 -8.40 -6.93
CA ASP A 195 -37.51 -7.84 -7.72
C ASP A 195 -38.81 -8.60 -7.44
N SER A 196 -38.74 -9.94 -7.45
CA SER A 196 -39.85 -10.81 -7.06
C SER A 196 -40.34 -10.59 -5.63
N ARG A 197 -39.50 -10.08 -4.71
CA ARG A 197 -39.85 -9.79 -3.31
C ARG A 197 -40.36 -8.37 -3.12
N VAL A 198 -39.82 -7.41 -3.86
CA VAL A 198 -40.23 -5.99 -3.80
C VAL A 198 -41.68 -5.82 -4.25
N ASN A 199 -42.11 -6.61 -5.24
CA ASN A 199 -43.47 -6.59 -5.78
C ASN A 199 -44.51 -7.29 -4.88
N THR A 200 -44.13 -7.79 -3.70
CA THR A 200 -45.03 -8.46 -2.75
C THR A 200 -45.25 -7.63 -1.48
N SER A 201 -46.24 -8.01 -0.67
CA SER A 201 -46.48 -7.40 0.66
C SER A 201 -45.26 -7.46 1.60
N TYR A 202 -44.28 -8.32 1.31
CA TYR A 202 -43.01 -8.43 2.04
C TYR A 202 -42.26 -7.10 2.13
N ALA A 203 -42.25 -6.32 1.04
CA ALA A 203 -41.55 -5.04 0.96
C ALA A 203 -42.16 -3.95 1.85
N LYS A 204 -43.42 -4.10 2.28
CA LYS A 204 -44.06 -3.19 3.24
C LYS A 204 -43.53 -3.40 4.66
N TYR A 205 -43.12 -4.62 4.99
CA TYR A 205 -42.62 -4.98 6.33
C TYR A 205 -41.10 -4.83 6.46
N ILE A 206 -40.34 -4.91 5.36
CA ILE A 206 -38.88 -4.77 5.37
C ILE A 206 -38.47 -3.69 4.36
N PRO A 207 -38.41 -2.41 4.77
CA PRO A 207 -38.00 -1.30 3.90
C PRO A 207 -36.58 -1.45 3.32
N ALA A 208 -35.69 -2.19 4.00
CA ALA A 208 -34.34 -2.47 3.53
C ALA A 208 -34.31 -3.23 2.20
N THR A 209 -35.32 -4.05 1.90
CA THR A 209 -35.41 -4.81 0.64
C THR A 209 -35.52 -3.89 -0.58
N ARG A 210 -36.21 -2.75 -0.46
CA ARG A 210 -36.29 -1.76 -1.56
C ARG A 210 -34.96 -1.08 -1.81
N ARG A 211 -34.20 -0.75 -0.76
CA ARG A 211 -32.86 -0.15 -0.90
C ARG A 211 -31.90 -1.13 -1.55
N GLN A 212 -31.88 -2.37 -1.09
CA GLN A 212 -31.06 -3.43 -1.68
C GLN A 212 -31.42 -3.68 -3.14
N HIS A 213 -32.70 -3.66 -3.50
CA HIS A 213 -33.13 -3.79 -4.90
C HIS A 213 -32.61 -2.64 -5.77
N ALA A 214 -32.73 -1.39 -5.29
CA ALA A 214 -32.19 -0.22 -5.99
C ALA A 214 -30.65 -0.30 -6.14
N GLU A 215 -29.93 -0.70 -5.10
CA GLU A 215 -28.47 -0.91 -5.15
C GLU A 215 -28.08 -1.98 -6.18
N TRP A 216 -28.78 -3.12 -6.22
CA TRP A 216 -28.51 -4.17 -7.21
C TRP A 216 -28.94 -3.80 -8.62
N GLN A 217 -29.95 -2.93 -8.76
CA GLN A 217 -30.34 -2.38 -10.06
C GLN A 217 -29.22 -1.49 -10.61
N GLU A 218 -28.75 -0.53 -9.82
CA GLU A 218 -27.62 0.34 -10.18
C GLU A 218 -26.37 -0.48 -10.51
N ALA A 219 -26.03 -1.46 -9.66
CA ALA A 219 -24.90 -2.35 -9.89
C ALA A 219 -25.01 -3.13 -11.20
N ARG A 220 -26.21 -3.64 -11.52
CA ARG A 220 -26.43 -4.36 -12.77
C ARG A 220 -26.25 -3.44 -13.97
N ASP A 221 -26.83 -2.24 -13.91
CA ASP A 221 -26.80 -1.30 -15.03
C ASP A 221 -25.36 -0.79 -15.26
N ALA A 222 -24.61 -0.50 -14.20
CA ALA A 222 -23.18 -0.16 -14.26
C ALA A 222 -22.34 -1.31 -14.86
N LEU A 223 -22.57 -2.56 -14.43
CA LEU A 223 -21.84 -3.71 -14.97
C LEU A 223 -22.19 -4.02 -16.43
N LEU A 224 -23.44 -3.78 -16.85
CA LEU A 224 -23.88 -3.95 -18.24
C LEU A 224 -23.30 -2.89 -19.17
N SER A 225 -23.14 -1.65 -18.69
CA SER A 225 -22.51 -0.56 -19.44
C SER A 225 -21.00 -0.79 -19.67
N ASN A 226 -20.38 -1.74 -18.95
CA ASN A 226 -18.94 -1.96 -18.89
C ASN A 226 -18.12 -0.74 -18.43
N GLU A 227 -18.76 0.25 -17.81
CA GLU A 227 -18.06 1.39 -17.18
C GLU A 227 -17.31 0.95 -15.93
N GLU A 228 -17.86 -0.01 -15.19
CA GLU A 228 -17.30 -0.51 -13.95
C GLU A 228 -17.11 -2.03 -13.94
N ALA A 229 -16.14 -2.47 -13.13
CA ALA A 229 -15.91 -3.87 -12.82
C ALA A 229 -15.94 -4.09 -11.32
N ILE A 230 -16.37 -5.27 -10.87
CA ILE A 230 -16.27 -5.62 -9.45
C ILE A 230 -14.84 -6.07 -9.15
N THR A 231 -14.23 -5.48 -8.13
CA THR A 231 -12.90 -5.81 -7.65
C THR A 231 -12.96 -6.26 -6.19
N SER A 232 -12.38 -7.44 -5.92
CA SER A 232 -12.08 -7.87 -4.57
C SER A 232 -10.70 -7.34 -4.18
N TYR A 233 -10.57 -6.75 -3.00
CA TYR A 233 -9.30 -6.17 -2.55
C TYR A 233 -8.99 -6.45 -1.09
N PHE A 234 -7.71 -6.53 -0.79
CA PHE A 234 -7.18 -6.48 0.57
C PHE A 234 -6.49 -5.13 0.76
N TYR A 235 -6.75 -4.48 1.89
CA TYR A 235 -6.15 -3.19 2.24
C TYR A 235 -5.59 -3.30 3.65
N GLY A 236 -4.26 -3.21 3.76
CA GLY A 236 -3.56 -3.37 5.02
C GLY A 236 -2.35 -2.47 5.14
N ILE A 237 -1.92 -2.29 6.37
CA ILE A 237 -0.69 -1.58 6.71
C ILE A 237 0.10 -2.43 7.69
N THR A 238 1.41 -2.50 7.49
CA THR A 238 2.33 -3.03 8.49
C THR A 238 3.31 -1.94 8.86
N PHE A 239 3.40 -1.61 10.13
CA PHE A 239 4.38 -0.66 10.61
C PHE A 239 5.45 -1.35 11.47
N PHE A 240 6.58 -0.68 11.59
CA PHE A 240 7.76 -1.16 12.28
C PHE A 240 8.10 -0.26 13.44
N CYS A 241 8.41 -0.85 14.60
CA CYS A 241 8.80 -0.09 15.79
C CYS A 241 9.90 -0.82 16.57
N ALA A 242 10.50 -0.10 17.53
CA ALA A 242 11.44 -0.69 18.47
C ALA A 242 10.78 -1.82 19.27
N ASP A 243 11.58 -2.75 19.81
CA ASP A 243 11.07 -3.87 20.61
C ASP A 243 10.65 -3.46 22.03
N ASP A 244 9.63 -2.60 22.11
CA ASP A 244 9.09 -2.03 23.33
C ASP A 244 7.55 -2.07 23.32
N ASP A 245 6.93 -2.38 24.45
CA ASP A 245 5.48 -2.54 24.57
C ASP A 245 4.73 -1.20 24.52
N ASP A 246 5.28 -0.16 25.16
CA ASP A 246 4.67 1.16 25.22
C ASP A 246 4.75 1.85 23.86
N VAL A 247 5.92 1.76 23.20
CA VAL A 247 6.11 2.28 21.84
C VAL A 247 5.15 1.59 20.87
N MET A 248 5.02 0.26 20.95
CA MET A 248 4.12 -0.49 20.08
C MET A 248 2.65 -0.09 20.28
N ALA A 249 2.21 0.07 21.53
CA ALA A 249 0.85 0.50 21.84
C ALA A 249 0.58 1.92 21.31
N GLN A 250 1.52 2.84 21.53
CA GLN A 250 1.42 4.22 21.07
C GLN A 250 1.34 4.31 19.54
N GLU A 251 2.22 3.63 18.82
CA GLU A 251 2.23 3.64 17.35
C GLU A 251 1.00 2.94 16.75
N THR A 252 0.47 1.90 17.42
CA THR A 252 -0.78 1.25 17.01
C THR A 252 -1.95 2.23 17.06
N GLU A 253 -2.12 2.95 18.18
CA GLU A 253 -3.22 3.91 18.34
C GLU A 253 -3.04 5.12 17.42
N ARG A 254 -1.82 5.62 17.24
CA ARG A 254 -1.52 6.70 16.27
C ARG A 254 -1.92 6.31 14.85
N THR A 255 -1.47 5.13 14.42
CA THR A 255 -1.80 4.59 13.10
C THR A 255 -3.32 4.44 12.95
N LYS A 256 -3.98 3.81 13.92
CA LYS A 256 -5.44 3.65 13.91
C LYS A 256 -6.17 4.99 13.77
N ASN A 257 -5.79 5.97 14.58
CA ASN A 257 -6.39 7.31 14.55
C ASN A 257 -6.18 8.01 13.21
N ALA A 258 -5.01 7.87 12.58
CA ALA A 258 -4.72 8.46 11.27
C ALA A 258 -5.67 7.92 10.17
N PHE A 259 -5.96 6.62 10.18
CA PHE A 259 -6.94 6.03 9.26
C PHE A 259 -8.38 6.43 9.59
N GLU A 260 -8.78 6.37 10.86
CA GLU A 260 -10.15 6.65 11.28
C GLU A 260 -10.56 8.11 10.99
N GLN A 261 -9.63 9.05 11.09
CA GLN A 261 -9.84 10.46 10.70
C GLN A 261 -10.16 10.62 9.21
N GLN A 262 -9.68 9.73 8.35
CA GLN A 262 -9.99 9.72 6.92
C GLN A 262 -11.19 8.80 6.58
N GLY A 263 -11.94 8.35 7.60
CA GLY A 263 -13.12 7.50 7.44
C GLY A 263 -12.80 6.02 7.19
N LEU A 264 -11.54 5.62 7.35
CA LEU A 264 -11.09 4.23 7.17
C LEU A 264 -10.98 3.56 8.54
N LYS A 265 -11.85 2.57 8.79
CA LYS A 265 -11.79 1.80 10.04
C LYS A 265 -10.83 0.63 9.90
N VAL A 266 -9.72 0.68 10.61
CA VAL A 266 -8.69 -0.37 10.61
C VAL A 266 -8.68 -1.14 11.93
N VAL A 267 -8.34 -2.42 11.86
CA VAL A 267 -8.24 -3.32 13.00
C VAL A 267 -6.87 -4.01 13.01
N ARG A 268 -6.35 -4.29 14.20
CA ARG A 268 -5.10 -5.04 14.36
C ARG A 268 -5.29 -6.49 13.92
N ALA A 269 -4.34 -7.00 13.15
CA ALA A 269 -4.38 -8.35 12.60
C ALA A 269 -3.77 -9.38 13.58
N ASP A 270 -4.37 -9.51 14.77
CA ASP A 270 -3.93 -10.47 15.79
C ASP A 270 -4.03 -11.90 15.26
N PHE A 271 -2.98 -12.69 15.50
CA PHE A 271 -2.75 -14.03 14.92
C PHE A 271 -2.69 -14.10 13.38
N MET A 272 -2.92 -13.00 12.68
CA MET A 272 -2.98 -12.93 11.21
C MET A 272 -1.81 -12.11 10.63
N GLN A 273 -0.75 -11.90 11.42
CA GLN A 273 0.39 -11.08 11.02
C GLN A 273 1.12 -11.70 9.83
N ILE A 274 1.37 -13.02 9.86
CA ILE A 274 2.04 -13.73 8.76
C ILE A 274 1.26 -13.59 7.45
N ARG A 275 -0.07 -13.68 7.50
CA ARG A 275 -0.93 -13.45 6.34
C ARG A 275 -0.71 -12.05 5.77
N ASN A 276 -0.71 -11.02 6.62
CA ASN A 276 -0.53 -9.63 6.17
C ASN A 276 0.88 -9.36 5.63
N ILE A 277 1.92 -9.93 6.24
CA ILE A 277 3.29 -9.85 5.70
C ILE A 277 3.38 -10.54 4.34
N LEU A 278 2.77 -11.72 4.19
CA LEU A 278 2.73 -12.41 2.90
C LEU A 278 2.04 -11.56 1.84
N ALA A 279 0.98 -10.81 2.16
CA ALA A 279 0.37 -9.86 1.23
C ALA A 279 1.33 -8.75 0.77
N ALA A 280 2.25 -8.31 1.63
CA ALA A 280 3.24 -7.28 1.29
C ALA A 280 4.36 -7.81 0.37
N ILE A 281 4.60 -9.12 0.37
CA ILE A 281 5.58 -9.74 -0.53
C ILE A 281 4.97 -9.86 -1.94
N PRO A 282 5.64 -9.33 -2.98
CA PRO A 282 5.14 -9.40 -4.34
C PRO A 282 4.86 -10.82 -4.83
N PHE A 283 3.83 -10.96 -5.66
CA PHE A 283 3.42 -12.19 -6.36
C PHE A 283 2.86 -13.34 -5.50
N THR A 284 2.95 -13.27 -4.17
CA THR A 284 2.42 -14.32 -3.25
C THR A 284 0.90 -14.45 -3.33
N ALA A 285 0.20 -13.34 -3.49
CA ALA A 285 -1.27 -13.27 -3.54
C ALA A 285 -1.88 -14.00 -4.74
N THR A 286 -1.07 -14.33 -5.76
CA THR A 286 -1.47 -15.19 -6.89
C THR A 286 -1.86 -16.60 -6.43
N ASN A 287 -1.36 -17.03 -5.27
CA ASN A 287 -1.65 -18.34 -4.72
C ASN A 287 -3.10 -18.42 -4.21
N ASP A 288 -3.89 -19.28 -4.83
CA ASP A 288 -5.30 -19.50 -4.49
C ASP A 288 -5.54 -19.90 -3.05
N LYS A 289 -4.61 -20.64 -2.44
CA LYS A 289 -4.75 -21.07 -1.04
C LYS A 289 -4.65 -19.88 -0.11
N LEU A 290 -3.68 -19.00 -0.35
CA LEU A 290 -3.48 -17.79 0.43
C LEU A 290 -4.66 -16.83 0.24
N TRP A 291 -5.10 -16.61 -1.00
CA TRP A 291 -6.25 -15.74 -1.26
C TRP A 291 -7.56 -16.26 -0.64
N LYS A 292 -7.77 -17.58 -0.64
CA LYS A 292 -8.89 -18.19 0.09
C LYS A 292 -8.81 -17.95 1.60
N ASP A 293 -7.60 -17.94 2.16
CA ASP A 293 -7.40 -17.63 3.58
C ASP A 293 -7.73 -16.17 3.90
N PHE A 294 -7.32 -15.22 3.05
CA PHE A 294 -7.75 -13.82 3.13
C PHE A 294 -9.29 -13.69 3.14
N LYS A 295 -9.98 -14.44 2.28
CA LYS A 295 -11.45 -14.45 2.24
C LYS A 295 -12.06 -15.08 3.51
N ARG A 296 -11.52 -16.21 3.97
CA ARG A 296 -12.02 -16.93 5.14
C ARG A 296 -11.92 -16.10 6.43
N THR A 297 -10.87 -15.31 6.52
CA THR A 297 -10.60 -14.42 7.67
C THR A 297 -11.34 -13.09 7.59
N GLY A 298 -12.13 -12.85 6.54
CA GLY A 298 -12.92 -11.63 6.38
C GLY A 298 -12.12 -10.37 6.04
N ALA A 299 -10.83 -10.51 5.72
CA ALA A 299 -9.96 -9.37 5.41
C ALA A 299 -10.11 -8.84 3.98
N VAL A 300 -10.74 -9.62 3.08
CA VAL A 300 -11.04 -9.20 1.72
C VAL A 300 -12.34 -8.41 1.70
N GLN A 301 -12.26 -7.22 1.14
CA GLN A 301 -13.41 -6.41 0.82
C GLN A 301 -13.74 -6.52 -0.67
N ARG A 302 -14.97 -6.14 -1.03
CA ARG A 302 -15.46 -6.17 -2.42
C ARG A 302 -16.14 -4.86 -2.73
N GLY A 303 -15.83 -4.26 -3.88
CA GLY A 303 -16.44 -3.01 -4.33
C GLY A 303 -16.20 -2.81 -5.82
N TYR A 304 -16.61 -1.66 -6.34
CA TYR A 304 -16.29 -1.28 -7.72
C TYR A 304 -14.80 -0.97 -7.87
N SER A 305 -14.29 -1.19 -9.08
CA SER A 305 -12.93 -0.85 -9.48
C SER A 305 -12.62 0.62 -9.23
N PHE A 306 -13.58 1.51 -9.44
CA PHE A 306 -13.45 2.94 -9.13
C PHE A 306 -13.24 3.21 -7.63
N ASN A 307 -14.04 2.59 -6.77
CA ASN A 307 -13.90 2.74 -5.32
C ASN A 307 -12.56 2.16 -4.83
N ALA A 308 -12.15 1.02 -5.39
CA ALA A 308 -10.85 0.43 -5.10
C ALA A 308 -9.71 1.35 -5.58
N ALA A 309 -9.84 1.97 -6.76
CA ALA A 309 -8.86 2.92 -7.27
C ALA A 309 -8.67 4.13 -6.33
N ASN A 310 -9.75 4.64 -5.73
CA ASN A 310 -9.70 5.73 -4.75
C ASN A 310 -9.03 5.35 -3.42
N LEU A 311 -8.88 4.06 -3.13
CA LEU A 311 -8.16 3.58 -1.95
C LEU A 311 -6.68 3.31 -2.23
N MET A 312 -6.21 3.43 -3.48
CA MET A 312 -4.83 3.13 -3.82
C MET A 312 -3.86 4.04 -3.06
N PRO A 313 -2.74 3.49 -2.55
CA PRO A 313 -1.76 4.26 -1.79
C PRO A 313 -0.83 5.11 -2.69
N ILE A 314 -1.42 5.89 -3.60
CA ILE A 314 -0.72 6.88 -4.46
C ILE A 314 -0.68 8.20 -3.68
N ILE A 315 0.22 8.27 -2.70
CA ILE A 315 0.09 9.20 -1.56
C ILE A 315 1.23 10.23 -1.48
N ALA A 316 2.37 9.96 -2.12
CA ALA A 316 3.61 10.68 -1.86
C ALA A 316 3.96 11.72 -2.92
N ASP A 317 4.66 12.77 -2.49
CA ASP A 317 5.17 13.83 -3.35
C ASP A 317 6.28 13.30 -4.27
N ASN A 318 6.42 13.88 -5.46
CA ASN A 318 7.38 13.41 -6.45
C ASN A 318 8.83 13.66 -5.98
N LYS A 319 9.71 12.68 -6.19
CA LYS A 319 11.15 12.85 -5.97
C LYS A 319 11.74 13.55 -7.20
N LEU A 320 12.23 14.78 -7.00
CA LEU A 320 12.71 15.64 -8.08
C LEU A 320 13.98 15.08 -8.76
N SER A 321 15.12 15.15 -8.07
CA SER A 321 16.40 14.58 -8.51
C SER A 321 16.90 13.55 -7.50
N PRO A 322 17.75 12.59 -7.93
CA PRO A 322 18.37 11.60 -7.04
C PRO A 322 19.48 12.19 -6.16
N SER A 323 20.04 13.33 -6.56
CA SER A 323 21.14 14.03 -5.88
C SER A 323 20.92 15.53 -5.91
N GLY A 324 21.68 16.27 -5.10
CA GLY A 324 21.66 17.73 -5.07
C GLY A 324 21.29 18.29 -3.69
N ILE A 325 20.66 19.46 -3.69
CA ILE A 325 20.21 20.16 -2.47
C ILE A 325 18.96 19.47 -1.94
N LEU A 326 18.98 19.06 -0.67
CA LEU A 326 17.83 18.43 -0.03
C LEU A 326 16.71 19.45 0.21
N LEU A 327 15.53 19.16 -0.32
CA LEU A 327 14.29 19.89 -0.13
C LEU A 327 13.24 18.92 0.44
N PRO A 328 12.92 19.00 1.74
CA PRO A 328 11.82 18.22 2.30
C PRO A 328 10.48 18.74 1.76
N SER A 329 9.60 17.83 1.36
CA SER A 329 8.23 18.17 0.99
C SER A 329 7.35 18.44 2.23
N TYR A 330 6.14 18.96 2.00
CA TYR A 330 5.16 19.16 3.07
C TYR A 330 4.74 17.87 3.79
N ARG A 331 4.82 16.72 3.12
CA ARG A 331 4.56 15.40 3.71
C ARG A 331 5.84 14.67 4.11
N ASN A 332 6.91 15.40 4.40
CA ASN A 332 8.19 14.85 4.87
C ASN A 332 8.95 13.99 3.84
N GLN A 333 8.51 13.95 2.57
CA GLN A 333 9.22 13.22 1.52
C GLN A 333 10.55 13.90 1.21
N ILE A 334 11.62 13.12 1.16
CA ILE A 334 12.92 13.61 0.68
C ILE A 334 12.83 13.85 -0.84
N ALA A 335 13.20 15.05 -1.26
CA ALA A 335 13.47 15.37 -2.65
C ALA A 335 14.83 16.07 -2.73
N PHE A 336 15.60 15.79 -3.77
CA PHE A 336 16.81 16.55 -4.05
C PHE A 336 16.60 17.43 -5.26
N LEU A 337 17.24 18.60 -5.27
CA LEU A 337 17.28 19.49 -6.41
C LEU A 337 18.72 19.56 -6.91
N ASP A 338 18.96 19.04 -8.12
CA ASP A 338 20.16 19.30 -8.89
C ASP A 338 19.77 20.09 -10.14
N VAL A 339 20.19 21.36 -10.18
CA VAL A 339 19.86 22.30 -11.27
C VAL A 339 20.48 21.87 -12.61
N TYR A 340 21.47 20.98 -12.59
CA TYR A 340 22.16 20.47 -13.78
C TYR A 340 21.70 19.08 -14.21
N ASP A 341 20.74 18.48 -13.49
CA ASP A 341 20.23 17.16 -13.83
C ASP A 341 19.36 17.23 -15.10
N LYS A 342 19.79 16.48 -16.12
CA LYS A 342 19.10 16.41 -17.42
C LYS A 342 17.79 15.64 -17.33
N ASN A 343 17.58 14.87 -16.27
CA ASN A 343 16.42 14.02 -16.07
C ASN A 343 15.38 14.65 -15.12
N LEU A 344 15.48 15.95 -14.82
CA LEU A 344 14.47 16.65 -14.03
C LEU A 344 13.07 16.42 -14.64
N PRO A 345 12.13 15.81 -13.89
CA PRO A 345 10.82 15.44 -14.42
C PRO A 345 9.96 16.66 -14.80
N ASN A 346 10.33 17.86 -14.34
CA ASN A 346 9.66 19.11 -14.68
C ASN A 346 10.61 20.07 -15.41
N THR A 347 10.35 20.33 -16.69
CA THR A 347 11.05 21.32 -17.53
C THR A 347 10.62 22.77 -17.26
N ASN A 348 9.78 22.99 -16.24
CA ASN A 348 9.21 24.29 -15.96
C ASN A 348 10.10 25.05 -14.96
N PHE A 349 10.70 26.17 -15.42
CA PHE A 349 11.58 27.06 -14.63
C PHE A 349 10.90 27.75 -13.42
N ASN A 350 9.65 27.40 -13.10
CA ASN A 350 8.93 27.79 -11.88
C ASN A 350 9.12 26.76 -10.74
N TRP A 351 10.37 26.38 -10.47
CA TRP A 351 10.74 25.36 -9.48
C TRP A 351 10.39 25.75 -8.03
N PHE A 352 10.28 27.05 -7.72
CA PHE A 352 9.82 27.53 -6.42
C PHE A 352 8.35 27.15 -6.13
N TYR A 353 7.55 26.88 -7.17
CA TYR A 353 6.16 26.43 -7.05
C TYR A 353 6.01 24.91 -7.16
N GLY A 354 6.96 24.19 -7.79
CA GLY A 354 6.86 22.74 -8.01
C GLY A 354 7.09 21.88 -6.76
N CYS A 355 7.93 22.34 -5.83
CA CYS A 355 8.03 21.73 -4.50
C CYS A 355 6.79 22.00 -3.62
N ASN A 356 5.93 22.94 -4.06
CA ASN A 356 4.81 23.48 -3.30
C ASN A 356 3.42 23.07 -3.82
N ILE A 357 3.32 22.29 -4.89
CA ILE A 357 2.04 21.98 -5.52
C ILE A 357 1.90 20.47 -5.70
N GLY A 358 1.14 19.85 -4.81
CA GLY A 358 0.37 18.66 -5.15
C GLY A 358 -0.71 19.10 -6.15
N ARG A 359 -0.46 18.85 -7.43
CA ARG A 359 -1.48 19.05 -8.48
C ARG A 359 -2.19 17.72 -8.67
N TRP A 360 -3.51 17.77 -8.43
CA TRP A 360 -4.47 16.67 -8.45
C TRP A 360 -4.69 16.11 -9.84
#